data_AF-A0A940ZBA4-F1
#
_entry.id   AF-A0A940ZBA4-F1
#
_cell.length_a   1.000
_cell.length_b   1.000
_cell.length_c   1.000
_cell.angle_alpha   90.00
_cell.angle_beta   90.00
_cell.angle_gamma   90.00
#
_symmetry.space_group_name_H-M   'P 1'
#
loop_
_entity.id
_entity.type
_entity.pdbx_description
1 polymer ?
#
loop_
_entity_poly.entity_id
_entity_poly.type
_entity_poly.pdbx_seq_one_letter_code
_entity_poly.pdbx_strand_id
1 'polypeptide(L)'
;MDKTESGRKSLLAACELKKALIKAIKESGLSRDQIADCMNELLESEGLPGDVTKAIIDSWTKEDPKRIIPTLLIPFFCEAAKSILPIVAIAETAGALVIGGRDLEFLELGKAEYEKHLAEQRQSRAWINLGINHRFNFEKK
;
A
#
# COMPACT_ATOMS: atom_id res chain seq x y z
N MET A 1 -4.87 -21.94 17.83
CA MET A 1 -3.53 -21.64 17.30
C MET A 1 -3.52 -22.13 15.87
N ASP A 2 -3.80 -21.24 14.90
CA ASP A 2 -3.81 -21.62 13.49
C ASP A 2 -3.17 -20.50 12.63
N LYS A 3 -2.18 -20.93 11.84
CA LYS A 3 -1.57 -20.35 10.63
C LYS A 3 -1.35 -18.83 10.54
N THR A 4 -0.15 -18.40 10.93
CA THR A 4 0.55 -17.28 10.29
C THR A 4 1.92 -17.74 9.80
N GLU A 5 1.93 -18.78 8.96
CA GLU A 5 3.02 -18.90 7.98
C GLU A 5 2.83 -17.77 6.96
N SER A 6 3.32 -16.59 7.34
CA SER A 6 3.60 -15.51 6.41
C SER A 6 4.57 -16.07 5.39
N GLY A 7 4.04 -16.44 4.22
CA GLY A 7 4.85 -16.86 3.08
C GLY A 7 5.86 -15.76 2.82
N ARG A 8 7.13 -16.00 3.18
CA ARG A 8 8.20 -15.01 3.03
C ARG A 8 8.24 -14.60 1.57
N LYS A 9 7.69 -13.43 1.27
CA LYS A 9 7.95 -12.75 0.01
C LYS A 9 9.45 -12.52 -0.08
N SER A 10 9.99 -12.70 -1.29
CA SER A 10 11.41 -12.51 -1.55
C SER A 10 11.83 -11.11 -1.10
N LEU A 11 12.94 -11.00 -0.38
CA LEU A 11 13.54 -9.69 -0.05
C LEU A 11 14.08 -8.97 -1.30
N LEU A 12 14.14 -9.67 -2.44
CA LEU A 12 14.53 -9.08 -3.71
C LEU A 12 13.36 -8.28 -4.30
N ALA A 13 13.19 -7.05 -3.79
CA ALA A 13 12.14 -6.11 -4.21
C ALA A 13 12.04 -5.95 -5.74
N ALA A 14 13.17 -6.04 -6.45
CA ALA A 14 13.20 -5.98 -7.91
C ALA A 14 12.38 -7.09 -8.61
N CYS A 15 12.42 -8.33 -8.10
CA CYS A 15 11.65 -9.43 -8.69
C CYS A 15 10.16 -9.29 -8.43
N GLU A 16 9.77 -8.89 -7.21
CA GLU A 16 8.37 -8.68 -6.87
C GLU A 16 7.78 -7.47 -7.59
N LEU A 17 8.56 -6.39 -7.73
CA LEU A 17 8.19 -5.24 -8.54
C LEU A 17 7.94 -5.63 -10.00
N LYS A 18 8.81 -6.41 -10.62
CA LYS A 18 8.62 -6.88 -12.00
C LYS A 18 7.34 -7.70 -12.18
N LYS A 19 7.08 -8.64 -11.27
CA LYS A 19 5.84 -9.43 -11.27
C LYS A 19 4.62 -8.52 -11.14
N ALA A 20 4.70 -7.50 -10.27
CA ALA A 20 3.64 -6.53 -10.08
C ALA A 20 3.40 -5.66 -11.32
N LEU A 21 4.46 -5.21 -12.02
CA LEU A 21 4.34 -4.49 -13.30
C LEU A 21 3.62 -5.36 -14.35
N ILE A 22 4.05 -6.62 -14.52
CA ILE A 22 3.43 -7.55 -15.48
C ILE A 22 1.96 -7.77 -15.15
N LYS A 23 1.65 -7.98 -13.86
CA LYS A 23 0.29 -8.16 -13.38
C LYS A 23 -0.56 -6.91 -13.62
N ALA A 24 -0.05 -5.73 -13.29
CA ALA A 24 -0.73 -4.45 -13.52
C ALA A 24 -1.04 -4.21 -15.01
N ILE A 25 -0.08 -4.46 -15.90
CA ILE A 25 -0.30 -4.37 -17.36
C ILE A 25 -1.44 -5.31 -17.77
N LYS A 26 -1.39 -6.57 -17.33
CA LYS A 26 -2.41 -7.57 -17.66
C LYS A 26 -3.81 -7.19 -17.16
N GLU A 27 -3.91 -6.66 -15.95
CA GLU A 27 -5.19 -6.28 -15.32
C GLU A 27 -5.75 -4.96 -15.84
N SER A 28 -4.90 -4.06 -16.35
CA SER A 28 -5.33 -2.78 -16.91
C SER A 28 -6.17 -2.91 -18.18
N GLY A 29 -6.00 -4.01 -18.93
CA GLY A 29 -6.58 -4.18 -20.27
C GLY A 29 -5.96 -3.31 -21.36
N LEU A 30 -4.93 -2.52 -21.03
CA LEU A 30 -4.23 -1.63 -21.95
C LEU A 30 -3.03 -2.34 -22.61
N SER A 31 -2.73 -1.95 -23.85
CA SER A 31 -1.46 -2.32 -24.49
C SER A 31 -0.29 -1.58 -23.84
N ARG A 32 0.92 -2.11 -24.01
CA ARG A 32 2.13 -1.42 -23.51
C ARG A 32 2.38 -0.09 -24.22
N ASP A 33 1.99 0.03 -25.48
CA ASP A 33 2.04 1.29 -26.21
C ASP A 33 1.08 2.31 -25.58
N GLN A 34 -0.17 1.91 -25.30
CA GLN A 34 -1.14 2.78 -24.62
C GLN A 34 -0.68 3.21 -23.23
N ILE A 35 -0.06 2.30 -22.46
CA ILE A 35 0.51 2.66 -21.15
C ILE A 35 1.66 3.65 -21.32
N ALA A 36 2.53 3.48 -22.32
CA ALA A 36 3.60 4.44 -22.59
C ALA A 36 3.06 5.82 -22.95
N ASP A 37 2.04 5.88 -23.82
CA ASP A 37 1.37 7.12 -24.22
C ASP A 37 0.76 7.81 -23.00
N CYS A 38 -0.03 7.11 -22.18
CA CYS A 38 -0.60 7.66 -20.95
C CYS A 38 0.49 8.12 -19.96
N MET A 39 1.59 7.38 -19.83
CA MET A 39 2.70 7.82 -18.96
C MET A 39 3.34 9.12 -19.46
N ASN A 40 3.51 9.28 -20.77
CA ASN A 40 4.07 10.49 -21.35
C ASN A 40 3.12 11.69 -21.18
N GLU A 41 1.81 11.51 -21.41
CA GLU A 41 0.81 12.55 -21.13
C GLU A 41 0.86 13.01 -19.67
N LEU A 42 0.97 12.07 -18.72
CA LEU A 42 1.09 12.38 -17.30
C LEU A 42 2.42 13.10 -16.98
N LEU A 43 3.55 12.65 -17.54
CA LEU A 43 4.86 13.30 -17.36
C LEU A 43 4.86 14.73 -17.88
N GLU A 44 4.30 14.95 -19.07
CA GLU A 44 4.18 16.27 -19.68
C GLU A 44 3.31 17.21 -18.83
N SER A 45 2.23 16.69 -18.24
CA SER A 45 1.36 17.47 -17.35
C SER A 45 2.07 17.98 -16.09
N GLU A 46 3.12 17.27 -15.65
CA GLU A 46 3.99 17.64 -14.54
C GLU A 46 5.27 18.39 -14.98
N GLY A 47 5.38 18.74 -16.26
CA GLY A 47 6.55 19.46 -16.81
C GLY A 47 7.82 18.61 -16.95
N LEU A 48 7.67 17.27 -16.98
CA LEU A 48 8.76 16.32 -17.16
C LEU A 48 8.82 15.82 -18.61
N PRO A 49 10.02 15.41 -19.11
CA PRO A 49 10.14 14.87 -20.45
C PRO A 49 9.44 13.51 -20.59
N GLY A 50 8.55 13.40 -21.59
CA GLY A 50 7.84 12.18 -21.95
C GLY A 50 8.59 11.33 -22.98
N ASP A 51 9.57 10.56 -22.52
CA ASP A 51 10.40 9.67 -23.38
C ASP A 51 10.13 8.18 -23.15
N VAL A 52 9.00 7.84 -22.50
CA VAL A 52 8.64 6.45 -22.23
C VAL A 52 8.15 5.81 -23.52
N THR A 53 8.76 4.71 -23.92
CA THR A 53 8.35 3.92 -25.09
C THR A 53 7.95 2.53 -24.68
N LYS A 54 7.20 1.83 -25.54
CA LYS A 54 6.91 0.40 -25.36
C LYS A 54 8.17 -0.43 -25.12
N ALA A 55 9.26 -0.16 -25.84
CA ALA A 55 10.53 -0.87 -25.67
C ALA A 55 11.14 -0.68 -24.27
N ILE A 56 10.95 0.50 -23.67
CA ILE A 56 11.36 0.80 -22.30
C ILE A 56 10.51 0.00 -21.30
N ILE A 57 9.18 -0.02 -21.47
CA ILE A 57 8.29 -0.83 -20.62
C ILE A 57 8.61 -2.33 -20.75
N ASP A 58 8.85 -2.82 -21.96
CA ASP A 58 9.29 -4.20 -22.22
C ASP A 58 10.60 -4.49 -21.47
N SER A 59 11.56 -3.55 -21.49
CA SER A 59 12.82 -3.67 -20.76
C SER A 59 12.60 -3.84 -19.25
N TRP A 60 11.69 -3.07 -18.66
CA TRP A 60 11.38 -3.17 -17.22
C TRP A 60 10.74 -4.50 -16.82
N THR A 61 10.01 -5.15 -17.73
CA THR A 61 9.30 -6.41 -17.46
C THR A 61 10.11 -7.68 -17.78
N LYS A 62 11.29 -7.57 -18.37
CA LYS A 62 12.19 -8.73 -18.63
C LYS A 62 12.72 -9.34 -17.33
N GLU A 63 13.05 -10.64 -17.38
CA GLU A 63 13.74 -11.39 -16.32
C GLU A 63 15.24 -11.02 -16.23
N ASP A 64 15.54 -9.72 -16.13
CA ASP A 64 16.88 -9.18 -15.91
C ASP A 64 16.83 -8.27 -14.67
N PRO A 65 17.52 -8.63 -13.57
CA PRO A 65 17.48 -7.86 -12.33
C PRO A 65 18.09 -6.46 -12.45
N LYS A 66 18.86 -6.17 -13.50
CA LYS A 66 19.46 -4.83 -13.71
C LYS A 66 18.50 -3.85 -14.38
N ARG A 67 17.46 -4.35 -15.07
CA ARG A 67 16.52 -3.52 -15.83
C ARG A 67 15.29 -3.21 -14.99
N ILE A 68 15.41 -2.25 -14.07
CA ILE A 68 14.35 -1.86 -13.15
C ILE A 68 13.75 -0.53 -13.61
N ILE A 69 12.43 -0.37 -13.45
CA ILE A 69 11.78 0.92 -13.62
C ILE A 69 12.40 1.93 -12.63
N PRO A 70 12.80 3.14 -13.09
CA PRO A 70 13.23 4.21 -12.18
C PRO A 70 12.16 4.52 -11.15
N THR A 71 12.55 4.72 -9.89
CA THR A 71 11.60 4.98 -8.78
C THR A 71 10.67 6.15 -9.06
N LEU A 72 11.16 7.20 -9.72
CA LEU A 72 10.38 8.37 -10.11
C LEU A 72 9.22 8.03 -11.05
N LEU A 73 9.35 7.01 -11.89
CA LEU A 73 8.34 6.63 -12.89
C LEU A 73 7.29 5.66 -12.34
N ILE A 74 7.48 5.12 -11.14
CA ILE A 74 6.54 4.16 -10.54
C ILE A 74 5.14 4.76 -10.35
N PRO A 75 4.98 5.97 -9.77
CA PRO A 75 3.65 6.58 -9.62
C PRO A 75 2.95 6.83 -10.96
N PHE A 76 3.68 7.32 -11.96
CA PHE A 76 3.15 7.53 -13.31
C PHE A 76 2.68 6.23 -13.96
N PHE A 77 3.46 5.16 -13.82
CA PHE A 77 3.05 3.84 -14.28
C PHE A 77 1.80 3.34 -13.55
N CYS A 78 1.75 3.50 -12.22
CA CYS A 78 0.60 3.10 -11.41
C CYS A 78 -0.68 3.82 -11.84
N GLU A 79 -0.59 5.12 -12.12
CA GLU A 79 -1.72 5.92 -12.60
C GLU A 79 -2.12 5.49 -14.01
N ALA A 80 -1.17 5.38 -14.94
CA ALA A 80 -1.43 4.96 -16.32
C ALA A 80 -2.06 3.55 -16.40
N ALA A 81 -1.58 2.61 -15.60
CA ALA A 81 -2.10 1.24 -15.53
C ALA A 81 -3.29 1.09 -14.57
N LYS A 82 -3.71 2.17 -13.88
CA LYS A 82 -4.77 2.19 -12.85
C LYS A 82 -4.58 1.13 -11.78
N SER A 83 -3.34 0.95 -11.32
CA SER A 83 -2.96 -0.14 -10.41
C SER A 83 -1.86 0.30 -9.46
N ILE A 84 -2.09 0.14 -8.15
CA ILE A 84 -1.09 0.39 -7.10
C ILE A 84 -0.17 -0.80 -6.82
N LEU A 85 -0.34 -1.92 -7.53
CA LEU A 85 0.39 -3.16 -7.30
C LEU A 85 1.92 -2.98 -7.25
N PRO A 86 2.55 -2.17 -8.11
CA PRO A 86 4.00 -1.94 -8.04
C PRO A 86 4.46 -1.36 -6.69
N ILE A 87 3.69 -0.43 -6.12
CA ILE A 87 3.99 0.20 -4.82
C ILE A 87 3.78 -0.81 -3.70
N VAL A 88 2.68 -1.57 -3.76
CA VAL A 88 2.37 -2.65 -2.80
C VAL A 88 3.50 -3.67 -2.75
N ALA A 89 3.99 -4.12 -3.91
CA ALA A 89 5.06 -5.10 -3.98
C ALA A 89 6.35 -4.62 -3.30
N ILE A 90 6.73 -3.35 -3.48
CA ILE A 90 7.89 -2.77 -2.80
C ILE A 90 7.66 -2.72 -1.29
N ALA A 91 6.53 -2.18 -0.85
CA ALA A 91 6.21 -2.03 0.57
C ALA A 91 6.22 -3.39 1.31
N GLU A 92 5.62 -4.42 0.72
CA GLU A 92 5.54 -5.74 1.32
C GLU A 92 6.92 -6.39 1.50
N THR A 93 7.89 -6.13 0.60
CA THR A 93 9.27 -6.62 0.79
C THR A 93 9.98 -5.97 1.98
N ALA A 94 9.54 -4.78 2.39
CA ALA A 94 10.01 -4.06 3.57
C ALA A 94 9.17 -4.38 4.84
N GLY A 95 8.19 -5.29 4.75
CA GLY A 95 7.26 -5.55 5.85
C GLY A 95 6.25 -4.43 6.12
N ALA A 96 6.08 -3.51 5.16
CA ALA A 96 5.11 -2.44 5.22
C ALA A 96 3.82 -2.81 4.45
N LEU A 97 2.74 -2.10 4.78
CA LEU A 97 1.45 -2.20 4.09
C LEU A 97 1.15 -0.86 3.41
N VAL A 98 0.63 -0.92 2.18
CA VAL A 98 0.08 0.25 1.49
C VAL A 98 -1.41 0.33 1.80
N ILE A 99 -1.85 1.50 2.27
CA ILE A 99 -3.24 1.76 2.66
C ILE A 99 -3.77 2.87 1.77
N GLY A 100 -4.88 2.62 1.08
CA GLY A 100 -5.56 3.62 0.25
C GLY A 100 -6.38 4.60 1.09
N GLY A 101 -6.87 5.68 0.47
CA GLY A 101 -7.57 6.76 1.20
C GLY A 101 -8.76 6.29 2.05
N ARG A 102 -9.62 5.41 1.52
CA ARG A 102 -10.76 4.86 2.29
C ARG A 102 -10.31 4.00 3.46
N ASP A 103 -9.29 3.17 3.28
CA ASP A 103 -8.79 2.28 4.32
C ASP A 103 -8.05 3.06 5.43
N LEU A 104 -7.51 4.24 5.09
CA LEU A 104 -6.90 5.17 6.04
C LEU A 104 -7.93 5.69 7.05
N GLU A 105 -9.12 6.08 6.59
CA GLU A 105 -10.21 6.54 7.48
C GLU A 105 -10.61 5.45 8.48
N PHE A 106 -10.73 4.20 8.01
CA PHE A 106 -11.01 3.07 8.90
C PHE A 106 -9.88 2.81 9.90
N LEU A 107 -8.62 2.95 9.48
CA LEU A 107 -7.48 2.81 10.36
C LEU A 107 -7.47 3.89 11.45
N GLU A 108 -7.76 5.14 11.10
CA GLU A 108 -7.83 6.26 12.05
C GLU A 108 -8.93 6.04 13.09
N LEU A 109 -10.11 5.61 12.64
CA LEU A 109 -11.21 5.24 13.54
C LEU A 109 -10.81 4.10 14.49
N GLY A 110 -10.17 3.06 13.94
CA GLY A 110 -9.69 1.92 14.73
C GLY A 110 -8.65 2.32 15.79
N LYS A 111 -7.74 3.24 15.45
CA LYS A 111 -6.78 3.80 16.41
C LYS A 111 -7.49 4.56 17.54
N ALA A 112 -8.48 5.38 17.21
CA ALA A 112 -9.25 6.13 18.21
C ALA A 112 -10.01 5.21 19.18
N GLU A 113 -10.69 4.17 18.67
CA GLU A 113 -11.37 3.19 19.51
C GLU A 113 -10.40 2.38 20.37
N TYR A 114 -9.24 2.01 19.83
CA TYR A 114 -8.20 1.32 20.59
C TYR A 114 -7.67 2.18 21.75
N GLU A 115 -7.41 3.46 21.50
CA GLU A 115 -6.98 4.41 22.52
C GLU A 115 -8.02 4.62 23.62
N LYS A 116 -9.30 4.73 23.24
CA LYS A 116 -10.43 4.78 24.17
C LYS A 116 -10.47 3.54 25.06
N HIS A 117 -10.37 2.35 24.47
CA HIS A 117 -10.36 1.11 25.23
C HIS A 117 -9.18 1.05 26.23
N LEU A 118 -7.99 1.48 25.82
CA LEU A 118 -6.83 1.59 26.71
C LEU A 118 -7.04 2.63 27.82
N ALA A 119 -7.74 3.73 27.56
CA ALA A 119 -8.09 4.71 28.58
C ALA A 119 -9.07 4.13 29.61
N GLU A 120 -10.11 3.42 29.16
CA GLU A 120 -11.09 2.74 30.03
C GLU A 120 -10.40 1.68 30.92
N GLN A 121 -9.47 0.91 30.37
CA GLN A 121 -8.67 -0.05 31.16
C GLN A 121 -7.81 0.66 32.21
N ARG A 122 -7.13 1.77 31.84
CA ARG A 122 -6.33 2.58 32.77
C ARG A 122 -7.20 3.18 33.87
N GLN A 123 -8.38 3.68 33.52
CA GLN A 123 -9.33 4.24 34.45
C GLN A 123 -9.84 3.17 35.41
N SER A 124 -10.25 2.00 34.91
CA SER A 124 -10.69 0.87 35.71
C SER A 124 -9.63 0.41 36.70
N ARG A 125 -8.36 0.35 36.27
CA ARG A 125 -7.22 0.05 37.15
C ARG A 125 -7.02 1.13 38.22
N ALA A 126 -7.14 2.42 37.86
CA ALA A 126 -7.04 3.52 38.80
C ALA A 126 -8.15 3.47 39.86
N TRP A 127 -9.40 3.19 39.47
CA TRP A 127 -10.53 3.03 40.40
C TRP A 127 -10.29 1.88 41.40
N ILE A 128 -9.79 0.74 40.93
CA ILE A 128 -9.43 -0.40 41.79
C ILE A 128 -8.35 0.00 42.79
N ASN A 129 -7.28 0.67 42.33
CA ASN A 129 -6.19 1.12 43.19
C ASN A 129 -6.63 2.16 44.23
N LEU A 130 -7.65 2.96 43.92
CA LEU A 130 -8.25 3.92 44.84
C LEU A 130 -9.31 3.30 45.77
N GLY A 131 -9.61 2.00 45.64
CA GLY A 131 -10.57 1.30 46.49
C GLY A 131 -12.04 1.66 46.23
N ILE A 132 -12.35 2.23 45.06
CA ILE A 132 -13.71 2.68 44.70
C ILE A 132 -14.40 1.57 43.90
N ASN A 133 -15.46 0.97 44.48
CA ASN A 133 -16.15 -0.16 43.87
C ASN A 133 -17.18 0.32 42.83
N HIS A 134 -16.92 0.09 41.54
CA HIS A 134 -17.67 0.63 40.39
C HIS A 134 -19.03 -0.07 40.11
N ARG A 135 -19.68 -0.66 41.12
CA ARG A 135 -21.10 -1.02 41.00
C ARG A 135 -21.92 0.18 41.44
N PHE A 136 -22.26 1.11 40.55
CA PHE A 136 -23.51 1.88 40.57
C PHE A 136 -23.51 2.88 39.40
N ASN A 137 -24.70 3.05 38.80
CA ASN A 137 -25.09 4.02 37.76
C ASN A 137 -24.85 3.65 36.28
N PHE A 138 -25.63 2.68 35.79
CA PHE A 138 -26.19 2.74 34.43
C PHE A 138 -27.70 2.37 34.47
N GLU A 139 -28.46 2.99 35.36
CA GLU A 139 -29.92 3.03 35.25
C GLU A 139 -30.37 4.45 35.61
N LYS A 140 -30.54 5.27 34.58
CA LYS A 140 -31.58 6.31 34.44
C LYS A 140 -31.23 7.21 33.25
N LYS A 141 -31.81 6.88 32.10
CA LYS A 141 -32.47 7.85 31.24
C LYS A 141 -33.60 7.14 30.50
#